data_AF-A0A419KWB8-F1
#
_entry.id   AF-A0A419KWB8-F1
#
_cell.length_a   1.000
_cell.length_b   1.000
_cell.length_c   1.000
_cell.angle_alpha   90.00
_cell.angle_beta   90.00
_cell.angle_gamma   90.00
#
_symmetry.space_group_name_H-M   'P 1'
#
loop_
_entity.id
_entity.type
_entity.pdbx_description
1 polymer ?
#
loop_
_entity_poly.entity_id
_entity_poly.type
_entity_poly.pdbx_seq_one_letter_code
_entity_poly.pdbx_strand_id
1 'polypeptide(L)'
;MLAVNYVTEMIYQGRAFQLSFLILVGILTYISYYITKRGKEWTIRPIEALDAIDEGVGRAAETGRPILVLPGISGLGSAQTLAGLTVFGEIAQRAVEIGITPYLITSSTDVVTASEAIIRQTLEAVGKPELYQPGRYIKWYGSGQFVYAVGAAGHIMQEKPAFVSAIGFFLADVIVTMETATRVGSLIVGGTTDQSATPLMAMLSDYLLIGEEMYAASAVLTKDNVAAGTLAAEDLIKVILLILMVVGCLAWAVGSRYIYNLMGV
;
A
#
# COMPACT_ATOMS: atom_id res chain seq x y z
N MET A 1 -0.18 -29.09 36.45
CA MET A 1 0.99 -28.49 37.12
C MET A 1 2.17 -28.28 36.18
N LEU A 2 2.48 -29.22 35.27
CA LEU A 2 3.58 -29.08 34.29
C LEU A 2 3.36 -27.99 33.21
N ALA A 3 2.14 -27.83 32.68
CA ALA A 3 1.86 -26.84 31.64
C ALA A 3 2.00 -25.38 32.09
N VAL A 4 1.79 -25.09 33.38
CA VAL A 4 1.95 -23.74 33.93
C VAL A 4 3.43 -23.35 33.99
N ASN A 5 4.31 -24.31 34.29
CA ASN A 5 5.75 -24.06 34.41
C ASN A 5 6.40 -23.70 33.06
N TYR A 6 5.99 -24.34 31.95
CA TYR A 6 6.50 -23.99 30.62
C TYR A 6 6.08 -22.58 30.16
N VAL A 7 4.88 -22.13 30.55
CA VAL A 7 4.42 -20.76 30.25
C VAL A 7 5.26 -19.73 31.01
N THR A 8 5.58 -19.98 32.28
CA THR A 8 6.49 -19.12 33.06
C THR A 8 7.93 -19.14 32.55
N GLU A 9 8.41 -20.23 31.96
CA GLU A 9 9.75 -20.29 31.34
C GLU A 9 9.82 -19.60 29.96
N MET A 10 8.73 -19.58 29.19
CA MET A 10 8.65 -18.87 27.91
C MET A 10 8.46 -17.35 28.07
N ILE A 11 7.86 -16.91 29.17
CA ILE A 11 7.71 -15.48 29.49
C ILE A 11 8.99 -15.02 30.22
N TYR A 12 9.97 -14.53 29.44
CA TYR A 12 11.09 -13.77 30.00
C TYR A 12 10.56 -12.69 30.96
N GLN A 13 11.17 -12.57 32.16
CA GLN A 13 10.84 -11.51 33.12
C GLN A 13 10.87 -10.15 32.40
N GLY A 14 9.78 -9.37 32.53
CA GLY A 14 9.61 -8.08 31.85
C GLY A 14 8.76 -8.08 30.57
N ARG A 15 8.40 -9.25 29.99
CA ARG A 15 7.59 -9.32 28.75
C ARG A 15 6.07 -9.44 28.95
N ALA A 16 5.60 -9.44 30.20
CA ALA A 16 4.17 -9.58 30.50
C ALA A 16 3.32 -8.45 29.88
N PHE A 17 3.85 -7.23 29.84
CA PHE A 17 3.21 -6.10 29.18
C PHE A 17 3.06 -6.33 27.66
N GLN A 18 4.14 -6.77 26.99
CA GLN A 18 4.14 -7.04 25.56
C GLN A 18 3.14 -8.14 25.19
N LEU A 19 3.07 -9.21 25.98
CA LEU A 19 2.12 -10.29 25.77
C LEU A 19 0.67 -9.82 25.99
N SER A 20 0.42 -9.06 27.08
CA SER A 20 -0.91 -8.50 27.36
C SER A 20 -1.37 -7.54 26.26
N PHE A 21 -0.44 -6.74 25.75
CA PHE A 21 -0.70 -5.83 24.65
C PHE A 21 -0.99 -6.57 23.34
N LEU A 22 -0.23 -7.63 23.02
CA LEU A 22 -0.50 -8.47 21.86
C LEU A 22 -1.90 -9.11 21.93
N ILE A 23 -2.29 -9.61 23.11
CA ILE A 23 -3.62 -10.18 23.34
C ILE A 23 -4.70 -9.10 23.16
N LEU A 24 -4.48 -7.89 23.70
CA LEU A 24 -5.40 -6.76 23.53
C LEU A 24 -5.59 -6.41 22.05
N VAL A 25 -4.51 -6.30 21.28
CA VAL A 25 -4.55 -6.06 19.83
C VAL A 25 -5.36 -7.16 19.14
N GLY A 26 -5.09 -8.43 19.44
CA GLY A 26 -5.84 -9.55 18.88
C GLY A 26 -7.35 -9.50 19.19
N ILE A 27 -7.71 -9.15 20.43
CA ILE A 27 -9.11 -8.99 20.84
C ILE A 27 -9.78 -7.82 20.10
N LEU A 28 -9.14 -6.65 20.03
CA LEU A 28 -9.71 -5.48 19.36
C LEU A 28 -9.90 -5.73 17.86
N THR A 29 -8.92 -6.34 17.19
CA THR A 29 -9.03 -6.73 15.78
C THR A 29 -10.14 -7.75 15.57
N TYR A 30 -10.25 -8.77 16.44
CA TYR A 30 -11.33 -9.76 16.36
C TYR A 30 -12.72 -9.14 16.58
N ILE A 31 -12.87 -8.25 17.56
CA ILE A 31 -14.12 -7.53 17.82
C ILE A 31 -14.49 -6.70 16.59
N SER A 32 -13.53 -5.95 16.01
CA SER A 32 -13.79 -5.15 14.82
C SER A 32 -14.22 -6.00 13.64
N TYR A 33 -13.51 -7.10 13.37
CA TYR A 33 -13.90 -8.07 12.36
C TYR A 33 -15.33 -8.59 12.58
N TYR A 34 -15.67 -8.95 13.81
CA TYR A 34 -16.98 -9.51 14.15
C TYR A 34 -18.13 -8.51 13.99
N ILE A 35 -17.97 -7.27 14.45
CA ILE A 35 -19.01 -6.24 14.30
C ILE A 35 -19.17 -5.81 12.84
N THR A 36 -18.09 -5.81 12.07
CA THR A 36 -18.12 -5.57 10.62
C THR A 36 -18.92 -6.66 9.90
N LYS A 37 -18.68 -7.94 10.23
CA LYS A 37 -19.48 -9.05 9.71
C LYS A 37 -20.96 -9.01 10.11
N ARG A 38 -21.30 -8.33 11.19
CA ARG A 38 -22.69 -8.11 11.63
C ARG A 38 -23.36 -6.90 10.97
N GLY A 39 -22.72 -6.29 9.98
CA GLY A 39 -23.29 -5.20 9.19
C GLY A 39 -22.93 -3.80 9.68
N LYS A 40 -21.97 -3.66 10.60
CA LYS A 40 -21.40 -2.33 10.88
C LYS A 40 -20.63 -1.87 9.65
N GLU A 41 -21.03 -0.76 9.07
CA GLU A 41 -20.30 -0.09 8.01
C GLU A 41 -19.25 0.84 8.60
N TRP A 42 -18.02 0.72 8.12
CA TRP A 42 -16.94 1.63 8.45
C TRP A 42 -16.70 2.56 7.27
N THR A 43 -16.80 3.86 7.53
CA THR A 43 -16.57 4.88 6.52
C THR A 43 -15.14 5.39 6.61
N ILE A 44 -14.39 5.24 5.52
CA ILE A 44 -13.09 5.90 5.37
C ILE A 44 -13.37 7.31 4.82
N ARG A 45 -12.65 8.32 5.32
CA ARG A 45 -12.77 9.67 4.76
C ARG A 45 -12.37 9.67 3.28
N PRO A 46 -12.89 10.58 2.46
CA PRO A 46 -12.38 10.75 1.10
C PRO A 46 -10.85 10.97 1.10
N ILE A 47 -10.18 10.33 0.13
CA ILE A 47 -8.74 10.44 -0.09
C ILE A 47 -8.56 10.91 -1.53
N GLU A 48 -8.19 12.18 -1.69
CA GLU A 48 -8.12 12.86 -3.00
C GLU A 48 -7.26 12.09 -4.01
N ALA A 49 -6.13 11.53 -3.56
CA ALA A 49 -5.24 10.75 -4.41
C ALA A 49 -5.87 9.44 -4.92
N LEU A 50 -6.81 8.84 -4.19
CA LEU A 50 -7.55 7.66 -4.66
C LEU A 50 -8.67 8.06 -5.61
N ASP A 51 -9.35 9.18 -5.36
CA ASP A 51 -10.37 9.73 -6.27
C ASP A 51 -9.74 10.11 -7.62
N ALA A 52 -8.50 10.61 -7.61
CA ALA A 52 -7.72 10.92 -8.81
C ALA A 52 -7.38 9.70 -9.67
N ILE A 53 -7.48 8.47 -9.15
CA ILE A 53 -7.30 7.26 -9.96
C ILE A 53 -8.42 7.17 -11.01
N ASP A 54 -9.66 7.50 -10.65
CA ASP A 54 -10.79 7.51 -11.58
C ASP A 54 -10.62 8.59 -12.66
N GLU A 55 -10.11 9.78 -12.27
CA GLU A 55 -9.72 10.83 -13.21
C GLU A 55 -8.63 10.33 -14.18
N GLY A 56 -7.59 9.66 -13.65
CA GLY A 56 -6.50 9.11 -14.45
C GLY A 56 -6.94 8.05 -15.45
N VAL A 57 -7.84 7.15 -15.04
CA VAL A 57 -8.44 6.14 -15.93
C VAL A 57 -9.31 6.82 -17.01
N GLY A 58 -10.13 7.80 -16.63
CA GLY A 58 -10.94 8.58 -17.58
C GLY A 58 -10.10 9.31 -18.62
N ARG A 59 -9.02 9.98 -18.19
CA ARG A 59 -8.08 10.67 -19.08
C ARG A 59 -7.37 9.72 -20.05
N ALA A 60 -7.04 8.52 -19.60
CA ALA A 60 -6.47 7.49 -20.47
C ALA A 60 -7.48 7.05 -21.55
N ALA A 61 -8.75 6.90 -21.18
CA ALA A 61 -9.84 6.62 -22.12
C ALA A 61 -10.04 7.74 -23.16
N GLU A 62 -10.04 8.99 -22.71
CA GLU A 62 -10.23 10.17 -23.59
C GLU A 62 -9.10 10.35 -24.60
N THR A 63 -7.87 10.01 -24.21
CA THR A 63 -6.67 10.21 -25.05
C THR A 63 -6.26 8.96 -25.83
N GLY A 64 -6.83 7.80 -25.51
CA GLY A 64 -6.41 6.50 -26.06
C GLY A 64 -4.99 6.09 -25.68
N ARG A 65 -4.39 6.75 -24.68
CA ARG A 65 -3.03 6.47 -24.20
C ARG A 65 -3.07 5.44 -23.07
N PRO A 66 -2.02 4.62 -22.88
CA PRO A 66 -2.01 3.60 -21.84
C PRO A 66 -1.93 4.18 -20.42
N ILE A 67 -2.13 3.32 -19.43
CA ILE A 67 -1.90 3.61 -18.01
C ILE A 67 -0.64 2.85 -17.58
N LEU A 68 0.18 3.46 -16.74
CA LEU A 68 1.36 2.82 -16.16
C LEU A 68 1.26 2.76 -14.64
N VAL A 69 1.47 1.58 -14.07
CA VAL A 69 1.55 1.37 -12.63
C VAL A 69 2.98 0.98 -12.22
N LEU A 70 3.48 1.65 -11.20
CA LEU A 70 4.79 1.43 -10.60
C LEU A 70 4.56 1.03 -9.13
N PRO A 71 4.84 -0.23 -8.73
CA PRO A 71 4.70 -0.69 -7.35
C PRO A 71 5.98 -0.48 -6.51
N GLY A 72 6.99 0.19 -7.09
CA GLY A 72 8.26 0.46 -6.43
C GLY A 72 9.36 -0.56 -6.69
N ILE A 73 10.42 -0.46 -5.88
CA ILE A 73 11.70 -1.16 -6.08
C ILE A 73 11.93 -2.32 -5.08
N SER A 74 10.88 -2.78 -4.41
CA SER A 74 10.95 -3.88 -3.43
C SER A 74 10.14 -5.11 -3.87
N GLY A 75 10.34 -6.23 -3.19
CA GLY A 75 9.64 -7.50 -3.43
C GLY A 75 8.32 -7.63 -2.65
N LEU A 76 7.73 -8.82 -2.69
CA LEU A 76 6.44 -9.12 -2.02
C LEU A 76 6.49 -9.06 -0.49
N GLY A 77 7.68 -9.03 0.11
CA GLY A 77 7.85 -8.82 1.55
C GLY A 77 7.56 -7.37 2.01
N SER A 78 7.46 -6.42 1.07
CA SER A 78 7.13 -5.03 1.37
C SER A 78 5.62 -4.82 1.35
N ALA A 79 5.05 -4.39 2.48
CA ALA A 79 3.65 -3.98 2.56
C ALA A 79 3.32 -2.84 1.58
N GLN A 80 4.29 -1.96 1.30
CA GLN A 80 4.10 -0.87 0.33
C GLN A 80 3.95 -1.42 -1.09
N THR A 81 4.81 -2.37 -1.50
CA THR A 81 4.72 -3.02 -2.81
C THR A 81 3.40 -3.77 -2.97
N LEU A 82 2.93 -4.44 -1.91
CA LEU A 82 1.63 -5.12 -1.92
C LEU A 82 0.48 -4.13 -2.10
N ALA A 83 0.52 -2.96 -1.44
CA ALA A 83 -0.48 -1.91 -1.67
C ALA A 83 -0.48 -1.43 -3.14
N GLY A 84 0.70 -1.25 -3.72
CA GLY A 84 0.86 -0.94 -5.15
C GLY A 84 0.26 -2.00 -6.08
N LEU A 85 0.42 -3.28 -5.74
CA LEU A 85 -0.19 -4.39 -6.49
C LEU A 85 -1.71 -4.46 -6.35
N THR A 86 -2.26 -4.11 -5.18
CA THR A 86 -3.71 -4.01 -5.03
C THR A 86 -4.27 -2.90 -5.90
N VAL A 87 -3.61 -1.73 -5.93
CA VAL A 87 -4.00 -0.64 -6.82
C VAL A 87 -3.85 -1.04 -8.30
N PHE A 88 -2.80 -1.79 -8.65
CA PHE A 88 -2.65 -2.32 -10.00
C PHE A 88 -3.82 -3.20 -10.43
N GLY A 89 -4.30 -4.11 -9.57
CA GLY A 89 -5.45 -4.95 -9.87
C GLY A 89 -6.70 -4.14 -10.18
N GLU A 90 -7.00 -3.13 -9.36
CA GLU A 90 -8.14 -2.23 -9.53
C GLU A 90 -8.05 -1.39 -10.81
N ILE A 91 -6.88 -0.79 -11.06
CA ILE A 91 -6.63 -0.02 -12.29
C ILE A 91 -6.72 -0.93 -13.52
N ALA A 92 -6.12 -2.12 -13.48
CA ALA A 92 -6.12 -3.05 -14.58
C ALA A 92 -7.53 -3.50 -14.94
N GLN A 93 -8.36 -3.80 -13.94
CA GLN A 93 -9.78 -4.14 -14.10
C GLN A 93 -10.51 -3.05 -14.88
N ARG A 94 -10.48 -1.82 -14.36
CA ARG A 94 -11.18 -0.68 -14.97
C ARG A 94 -10.65 -0.36 -16.37
N ALA A 95 -9.33 -0.40 -16.56
CA ALA A 95 -8.69 -0.11 -17.84
C ALA A 95 -9.07 -1.12 -18.93
N VAL A 96 -9.00 -2.43 -18.63
CA VAL A 96 -9.27 -3.50 -19.60
C VAL A 96 -10.75 -3.56 -20.00
N GLU A 97 -11.65 -3.24 -19.07
CA GLU A 97 -13.10 -3.12 -19.33
C GLU A 97 -13.38 -2.10 -20.44
N ILE A 98 -12.71 -0.95 -20.40
CA ILE A 98 -12.86 0.13 -21.38
C ILE A 98 -11.84 0.09 -22.53
N GLY A 99 -11.04 -0.98 -22.62
CA GLY A 99 -10.10 -1.21 -23.74
C GLY A 99 -8.80 -0.41 -23.68
N ILE A 100 -8.44 0.13 -22.51
CA ILE A 100 -7.16 0.80 -22.26
C ILE A 100 -6.14 -0.22 -21.75
N THR A 101 -4.90 -0.11 -22.22
CA THR A 101 -3.80 -1.01 -21.84
C THR A 101 -3.20 -0.56 -20.50
N PRO A 102 -3.24 -1.40 -19.44
CA PRO A 102 -2.48 -1.18 -18.23
C PRO A 102 -1.10 -1.83 -18.34
N TYR A 103 -0.04 -1.04 -18.16
CA TYR A 103 1.32 -1.54 -17.98
C TYR A 103 1.69 -1.54 -16.50
N LEU A 104 2.53 -2.50 -16.10
CA LEU A 104 3.23 -2.45 -14.82
C LEU A 104 4.72 -2.67 -15.03
N ILE A 105 5.53 -1.87 -14.34
CA ILE A 105 6.98 -2.03 -14.36
C ILE A 105 7.46 -2.18 -12.92
N THR A 106 8.25 -3.22 -12.64
CA THR A 106 8.81 -3.50 -11.31
C THR A 106 10.30 -3.84 -11.40
N SER A 107 11.04 -3.67 -10.30
CA SER A 107 12.42 -4.13 -10.18
C SER A 107 12.53 -5.60 -9.74
N SER A 108 11.45 -6.20 -9.24
CA SER A 108 11.51 -7.50 -8.57
C SER A 108 10.80 -8.61 -9.36
N THR A 109 11.44 -9.78 -9.48
CA THR A 109 10.95 -10.90 -10.30
C THR A 109 9.77 -11.65 -9.67
N ASP A 110 9.68 -11.68 -8.34
CA ASP A 110 8.51 -12.17 -7.61
C ASP A 110 7.27 -11.29 -7.86
N VAL A 111 7.46 -9.97 -7.88
CA VAL A 111 6.43 -8.98 -8.24
C VAL A 111 6.02 -9.12 -9.70
N VAL A 112 6.95 -9.41 -10.63
CA VAL A 112 6.59 -9.74 -12.03
C VAL A 112 5.62 -10.92 -12.05
N THR A 113 5.93 -11.99 -11.33
CA THR A 113 5.11 -13.21 -11.30
C THR A 113 3.72 -12.93 -10.74
N ALA A 114 3.65 -12.19 -9.64
CA ALA A 114 2.37 -11.80 -9.03
C ALA A 114 1.55 -10.90 -9.98
N SER A 115 2.18 -9.93 -10.63
CA SER A 115 1.50 -9.01 -11.54
C SER A 115 1.00 -9.70 -12.81
N GLU A 116 1.75 -10.67 -13.33
CA GLU A 116 1.33 -11.53 -14.45
C GLU A 116 0.09 -12.36 -14.08
N ALA A 117 0.01 -12.86 -12.84
CA ALA A 117 -1.17 -13.55 -12.36
C ALA A 117 -2.38 -12.61 -12.24
N ILE A 118 -2.18 -11.40 -11.69
CA ILE A 118 -3.22 -10.38 -11.56
C ILE A 118 -3.80 -10.04 -12.95
N ILE A 119 -2.97 -9.65 -13.91
CA ILE A 119 -3.47 -9.24 -15.24
C ILE A 119 -4.16 -10.38 -15.99
N ARG A 120 -3.68 -11.63 -15.83
CA ARG A 120 -4.36 -12.80 -16.39
C ARG A 120 -5.76 -12.97 -15.81
N GLN A 121 -5.88 -12.94 -14.48
CA GLN A 121 -7.16 -13.06 -13.79
C GLN A 121 -8.11 -11.92 -14.16
N THR A 122 -7.59 -10.69 -14.28
CA THR A 122 -8.38 -9.54 -14.72
C THR A 122 -8.92 -9.73 -16.15
N LEU A 123 -8.07 -10.15 -17.09
CA LEU A 123 -8.49 -10.40 -18.48
C LEU A 123 -9.51 -11.54 -18.57
N GLU A 124 -9.34 -12.61 -17.78
CA GLU A 124 -10.32 -13.69 -17.65
C GLU A 124 -11.67 -13.18 -17.11
N ALA A 125 -11.66 -12.36 -16.05
CA ALA A 125 -12.86 -11.80 -15.45
C ALA A 125 -13.65 -10.90 -16.40
N VAL A 126 -12.96 -10.16 -17.27
CA VAL A 126 -13.57 -9.29 -18.30
C VAL A 126 -13.95 -10.08 -19.58
N GLY A 127 -13.68 -11.39 -19.63
CA GLY A 127 -14.03 -12.26 -20.75
C GLY A 127 -13.15 -12.07 -21.99
N LYS A 128 -11.92 -11.59 -21.82
CA LYS A 128 -10.91 -11.39 -22.88
C LYS A 128 -9.60 -12.17 -22.62
N PRO A 129 -9.64 -13.47 -22.25
CA PRO A 129 -8.44 -14.24 -21.91
C PRO A 129 -7.43 -14.35 -23.07
N GLU A 130 -7.90 -14.28 -24.31
CA GLU A 130 -7.08 -14.35 -25.53
C GLU A 130 -6.11 -13.17 -25.69
N LEU A 131 -6.37 -12.05 -25.00
CA LEU A 131 -5.48 -10.88 -25.00
C LEU A 131 -4.28 -11.06 -24.07
N TYR A 132 -4.30 -12.07 -23.19
CA TYR A 132 -3.19 -12.35 -22.29
C TYR A 132 -1.99 -12.91 -23.06
N GLN A 133 -0.84 -12.26 -22.89
CA GLN A 133 0.44 -12.71 -23.41
C GLN A 133 1.53 -12.40 -22.39
N PRO A 134 2.34 -13.39 -21.97
CA PRO A 134 3.43 -13.17 -21.02
C PRO A 134 4.39 -12.07 -21.48
N GLY A 135 4.73 -11.14 -20.58
CA GLY A 135 5.63 -10.03 -20.86
C GLY A 135 5.03 -8.91 -21.72
N ARG A 136 3.74 -9.00 -22.11
CA ARG A 136 3.06 -7.92 -22.85
C ARG A 136 2.77 -6.72 -21.96
N TYR A 137 2.17 -6.97 -20.78
CA TYR A 137 1.71 -5.92 -19.86
C TYR A 137 2.72 -5.63 -18.75
N ILE A 138 3.46 -6.64 -18.31
CA ILE A 138 4.40 -6.54 -17.20
C ILE A 138 5.82 -6.43 -17.76
N LYS A 139 6.56 -5.39 -17.38
CA LYS A 139 7.95 -5.18 -17.81
C LYS A 139 8.92 -5.24 -16.64
N TRP A 140 10.10 -5.75 -16.93
CA TRP A 140 11.21 -5.81 -16.00
C TRP A 140 12.50 -5.49 -16.76
N TYR A 141 13.22 -4.46 -16.31
CA TYR A 141 14.44 -3.99 -16.95
C TYR A 141 15.70 -4.31 -16.15
N GLY A 142 15.53 -4.81 -14.92
CA GLY A 142 16.60 -5.13 -13.98
C GLY A 142 16.23 -4.77 -12.54
N SER A 143 16.93 -5.38 -11.58
CA SER A 143 16.65 -5.21 -10.15
C SER A 143 17.32 -4.01 -9.50
N GLY A 144 18.38 -3.47 -10.11
CA GLY A 144 19.04 -2.28 -9.60
C GLY A 144 18.11 -1.06 -9.65
N GLN A 145 18.06 -0.28 -8.56
CA GLN A 145 17.17 0.89 -8.44
C GLN A 145 17.18 1.79 -9.69
N PHE A 146 18.34 2.24 -10.15
CA PHE A 146 18.44 3.11 -11.33
C PHE A 146 18.35 2.35 -12.66
N VAL A 147 18.60 1.03 -12.68
CA VAL A 147 18.35 0.21 -13.88
C VAL A 147 16.84 0.13 -14.14
N TYR A 148 16.07 -0.14 -13.08
CA TYR A 148 14.62 -0.05 -13.07
C TYR A 148 14.14 1.35 -13.50
N ALA A 149 14.66 2.40 -12.86
CA ALA A 149 14.21 3.78 -13.11
C ALA A 149 14.45 4.23 -14.55
N VAL A 150 15.63 3.94 -15.12
CA VAL A 150 15.98 4.28 -16.51
C VAL A 150 15.15 3.45 -17.49
N GLY A 151 14.95 2.15 -17.22
CA GLY A 151 14.08 1.30 -18.03
C GLY A 151 12.63 1.79 -18.04
N ALA A 152 12.10 2.15 -16.86
CA ALA A 152 10.77 2.72 -16.71
C ALA A 152 10.65 4.08 -17.43
N ALA A 153 11.64 4.96 -17.30
CA ALA A 153 11.66 6.23 -18.02
C ALA A 153 11.66 6.03 -19.54
N GLY A 154 12.48 5.11 -20.06
CA GLY A 154 12.48 4.76 -21.48
C GLY A 154 11.10 4.27 -21.95
N HIS A 155 10.44 3.44 -21.15
CA HIS A 155 9.08 2.98 -21.41
C HIS A 155 8.06 4.12 -21.40
N ILE A 156 8.14 5.03 -20.43
CA ILE A 156 7.27 6.22 -20.33
C ILE A 156 7.43 7.11 -21.56
N MET A 157 8.65 7.34 -22.04
CA MET A 157 8.90 8.14 -23.25
C MET A 157 8.35 7.49 -24.52
N GLN A 158 8.40 6.16 -24.58
CA GLN A 158 7.92 5.38 -25.72
C GLN A 158 6.38 5.33 -25.75
N GLU A 159 5.77 4.87 -24.67
CA GLU A 159 4.32 4.60 -24.61
C GLU A 159 3.50 5.86 -24.29
N LYS A 160 4.14 6.88 -23.69
CA LYS A 160 3.52 8.13 -23.27
C LYS A 160 2.21 7.84 -22.52
N PRO A 161 2.24 7.20 -21.34
CA PRO A 161 1.01 6.91 -20.60
C PRO A 161 0.26 8.20 -20.30
N ALA A 162 -1.08 8.19 -20.30
CA ALA A 162 -1.87 9.35 -19.88
C ALA A 162 -1.94 9.47 -18.36
N PHE A 163 -1.75 8.36 -17.65
CA PHE A 163 -1.82 8.26 -16.21
C PHE A 163 -0.71 7.35 -15.70
N VAL A 164 -0.01 7.79 -14.66
CA VAL A 164 1.00 7.04 -13.92
C VAL A 164 0.59 6.93 -12.46
N SER A 165 0.38 5.70 -11.99
CA SER A 165 0.19 5.39 -10.57
C SER A 165 1.49 4.87 -9.99
N ALA A 166 2.17 5.69 -9.18
CA ALA A 166 3.38 5.34 -8.46
C ALA A 166 3.07 5.15 -6.98
N ILE A 167 2.53 3.99 -6.61
CA ILE A 167 2.15 3.67 -5.23
C ILE A 167 2.94 2.43 -4.81
N GLY A 168 3.81 2.56 -3.81
CA GLY A 168 4.65 1.47 -3.37
C GLY A 168 5.94 1.87 -2.64
N PHE A 169 6.92 0.98 -2.66
CA PHE A 169 8.22 1.24 -2.02
C PHE A 169 9.15 1.99 -2.97
N PHE A 170 9.41 3.26 -2.67
CA PHE A 170 10.19 4.14 -3.54
C PHE A 170 11.31 4.83 -2.77
N LEU A 171 12.41 5.14 -3.47
CA LEU A 171 13.52 5.93 -2.98
C LEU A 171 13.79 7.07 -3.99
N ALA A 172 15.05 7.40 -4.26
CA ALA A 172 15.46 8.45 -5.21
C ALA A 172 15.10 8.17 -6.69
N ASP A 173 14.65 6.96 -7.03
CA ASP A 173 14.28 6.56 -8.39
C ASP A 173 13.04 7.31 -8.92
N VAL A 174 12.19 7.78 -8.01
CA VAL A 174 10.98 8.57 -8.34
C VAL A 174 11.31 9.83 -9.12
N ILE A 175 12.47 10.44 -8.88
CA ILE A 175 12.89 11.64 -9.61
C ILE A 175 12.97 11.34 -11.10
N VAL A 176 13.55 10.20 -11.48
CA VAL A 176 13.74 9.84 -12.89
C VAL A 176 12.40 9.47 -13.52
N THR A 177 11.60 8.63 -12.87
CA THR A 177 10.34 8.13 -13.44
C THR A 177 9.25 9.20 -13.48
N MET A 178 9.05 9.95 -12.40
CA MET A 178 7.97 10.94 -12.30
C MET A 178 8.25 12.19 -13.14
N GLU A 179 9.49 12.72 -13.13
CA GLU A 179 9.86 13.83 -14.04
C GLU A 179 9.65 13.43 -15.51
N THR A 180 9.98 12.19 -15.86
CA THR A 180 9.74 11.68 -17.22
C THR A 180 8.25 11.59 -17.54
N ALA A 181 7.43 11.15 -16.57
CA ALA A 181 5.97 11.12 -16.69
C ALA A 181 5.38 12.52 -16.87
N THR A 182 5.86 13.51 -16.11
CA THR A 182 5.45 14.92 -16.24
C THR A 182 5.76 15.45 -17.63
N ARG A 183 6.94 15.13 -18.19
CA ARG A 183 7.34 15.56 -19.54
C ARG A 183 6.47 15.02 -20.67
N VAL A 184 5.90 13.83 -20.50
CA VAL A 184 4.94 13.28 -21.48
C VAL A 184 3.50 13.72 -21.17
N GLY A 185 3.29 14.53 -20.14
CA GLY A 185 1.97 15.05 -19.75
C GLY A 185 1.06 13.99 -19.14
N SER A 186 1.61 13.07 -18.36
CA SER A 186 0.83 12.13 -17.55
C SER A 186 0.19 12.86 -16.36
N LEU A 187 -1.01 12.44 -15.95
CA LEU A 187 -1.46 12.61 -14.57
C LEU A 187 -0.66 11.66 -13.67
N ILE A 188 -0.23 12.10 -12.49
CA ILE A 188 0.60 11.31 -11.59
C ILE A 188 -0.04 11.23 -10.20
N VAL A 189 -0.36 10.00 -9.78
CA VAL A 189 -0.75 9.69 -8.39
C VAL A 189 0.41 8.98 -7.71
N GLY A 190 0.95 9.58 -6.67
CA GLY A 190 2.09 9.08 -5.91
C GLY A 190 1.69 8.53 -4.53
N GLY A 191 2.49 7.62 -3.99
CA GLY A 191 2.34 7.16 -2.60
C GLY A 191 3.52 6.30 -2.16
N THR A 192 4.18 6.69 -1.07
CA THR A 192 5.19 5.89 -0.39
C THR A 192 5.21 6.21 1.10
N THR A 193 5.61 5.26 1.93
CA THR A 193 5.85 5.52 3.36
C THR A 193 7.34 5.65 3.68
N ASP A 194 8.20 5.61 2.67
CA ASP A 194 9.62 5.91 2.86
C ASP A 194 9.83 7.42 3.05
N GLN A 195 10.47 7.79 4.15
CA GLN A 195 10.67 9.19 4.55
C GLN A 195 11.60 9.95 3.61
N SER A 196 12.50 9.27 2.90
CA SER A 196 13.43 9.91 1.98
C SER A 196 12.78 10.26 0.64
N ALA A 197 11.81 9.45 0.19
CA ALA A 197 11.11 9.65 -1.08
C ALA A 197 9.82 10.47 -0.97
N THR A 198 9.13 10.45 0.19
CA THR A 198 7.85 11.15 0.36
C THR A 198 7.92 12.64 -0.04
N PRO A 199 8.94 13.43 0.38
CA PRO A 199 9.05 14.83 -0.05
C PRO A 199 9.30 15.01 -1.55
N LEU A 200 10.03 14.06 -2.17
CA LEU A 200 10.29 14.09 -3.61
C LEU A 200 8.99 13.83 -4.38
N MET A 201 8.21 12.84 -3.96
CA MET A 201 6.92 12.53 -4.58
C MET A 201 5.91 13.67 -4.37
N ALA A 202 5.95 14.37 -3.22
CA ALA A 202 5.13 15.55 -2.99
C ALA A 202 5.40 16.69 -4.00
N MET A 203 6.63 16.80 -4.50
CA MET A 203 6.98 17.80 -5.51
C MET A 203 6.68 17.35 -6.95
N LEU A 204 6.64 16.03 -7.20
CA LEU A 204 6.59 15.47 -8.55
C LEU A 204 5.22 14.88 -8.93
N SER A 205 4.34 14.63 -7.96
CA SER A 205 3.00 14.06 -8.19
C SER A 205 1.94 15.15 -8.22
N ASP A 206 0.87 14.96 -9.01
CA ASP A 206 -0.31 15.81 -8.96
C ASP A 206 -1.12 15.54 -7.69
N TYR A 207 -1.20 14.27 -7.28
CA TYR A 207 -1.82 13.84 -6.04
C TYR A 207 -0.90 12.88 -5.26
N LEU A 208 -0.92 12.96 -3.93
CA LEU A 208 -0.05 12.17 -3.06
C LEU A 208 -0.85 11.48 -1.96
N LEU A 209 -0.63 10.18 -1.79
CA LEU A 209 -1.01 9.42 -0.60
C LEU A 209 0.00 9.63 0.50
N ILE A 210 -0.47 10.03 1.68
CA ILE A 210 0.36 10.33 2.84
C ILE A 210 0.21 9.23 3.90
N GLY A 211 1.34 8.66 4.30
CA GLY A 211 1.39 7.71 5.41
C GLY A 211 0.52 6.49 5.15
N GLU A 212 -0.44 6.25 6.04
CA GLU A 212 -1.27 5.04 6.02
C GLU A 212 -2.40 5.08 5.00
N GLU A 213 -2.63 6.21 4.33
CA GLU A 213 -3.59 6.30 3.21
C GLU A 213 -3.28 5.26 2.12
N MET A 214 -2.00 4.95 1.91
CA MET A 214 -1.57 3.91 0.98
C MET A 214 -2.07 2.52 1.38
N TYR A 215 -2.14 2.20 2.67
CA TYR A 215 -2.65 0.92 3.15
C TYR A 215 -4.18 0.88 3.17
N ALA A 216 -4.83 2.05 3.20
CA ALA A 216 -6.27 2.18 3.04
C ALA A 216 -6.75 2.04 1.58
N ALA A 217 -5.85 2.15 0.60
CA ALA A 217 -6.18 2.15 -0.82
C ALA A 217 -7.03 0.95 -1.24
N SER A 218 -6.69 -0.24 -0.76
CA SER A 218 -7.44 -1.48 -1.06
C SER A 218 -8.88 -1.40 -0.57
N ALA A 219 -9.08 -0.98 0.68
CA ALA A 219 -10.40 -0.88 1.31
C ALA A 219 -11.29 0.16 0.61
N VAL A 220 -10.71 1.29 0.20
CA VAL A 220 -11.44 2.36 -0.48
C VAL A 220 -11.83 1.96 -1.90
N LEU A 221 -10.88 1.39 -2.67
CA LEU A 221 -11.12 1.06 -4.08
C LEU A 221 -12.08 -0.12 -4.25
N THR A 222 -11.91 -1.17 -3.45
CA THR A 222 -12.75 -2.38 -3.50
C THR A 222 -14.07 -2.23 -2.74
N LYS A 223 -14.21 -1.17 -1.92
CA LYS A 223 -15.31 -0.99 -0.95
C LYS A 223 -15.43 -2.19 0.02
N ASP A 224 -14.32 -2.84 0.34
CA ASP A 224 -14.29 -3.94 1.29
C ASP A 224 -14.45 -3.43 2.72
N ASN A 225 -15.65 -3.64 3.26
CA ASN A 225 -15.98 -3.25 4.62
C ASN A 225 -15.12 -3.99 5.67
N VAL A 226 -14.66 -5.22 5.40
CA VAL A 226 -13.79 -5.99 6.31
C VAL A 226 -12.39 -5.36 6.38
N ALA A 227 -11.84 -4.94 5.24
CA ALA A 227 -10.60 -4.19 5.20
C ALA A 227 -10.75 -2.85 5.95
N ALA A 228 -11.85 -2.12 5.73
CA ALA A 228 -12.16 -0.88 6.45
C ALA A 228 -12.28 -1.09 7.98
N GLY A 229 -12.89 -2.20 8.41
CA GLY A 229 -12.98 -2.56 9.83
C GLY A 229 -11.62 -2.89 10.46
N THR A 230 -10.69 -3.46 9.69
CA THR A 230 -9.33 -3.71 10.16
C THR A 230 -8.57 -2.40 10.38
N LEU A 231 -8.67 -1.46 9.45
CA LEU A 231 -8.11 -0.10 9.60
C LEU A 231 -8.68 0.61 10.84
N ALA A 232 -9.98 0.51 11.06
CA ALA A 232 -10.62 1.10 12.23
C ALA A 232 -10.11 0.50 13.56
N ALA A 233 -9.78 -0.80 13.58
CA ALA A 233 -9.17 -1.43 14.75
C ALA A 233 -7.75 -0.91 14.98
N GLU A 234 -6.95 -0.77 13.93
CA GLU A 234 -5.60 -0.20 14.01
C GLU A 234 -5.62 1.23 14.53
N ASP A 235 -6.54 2.07 14.05
CA ASP A 235 -6.67 3.45 14.53
C ASP A 235 -7.06 3.52 16.01
N LEU A 236 -7.96 2.64 16.47
CA LEU A 236 -8.29 2.55 17.88
C LEU A 236 -7.08 2.15 18.73
N ILE A 237 -6.29 1.18 18.25
CA ILE A 237 -5.04 0.77 18.92
C ILE A 237 -4.06 1.93 19.00
N LYS A 238 -3.89 2.72 17.93
CA LYS A 238 -3.03 3.91 17.92
C LYS A 238 -3.49 4.96 18.92
N VAL A 239 -4.79 5.21 19.03
CA VAL A 239 -5.35 6.13 20.04
C VAL A 239 -5.04 5.64 21.45
N ILE A 240 -5.21 4.35 21.73
CA ILE A 240 -4.87 3.75 23.03
C ILE A 240 -3.37 3.92 23.32
N LEU A 241 -2.50 3.64 22.34
CA LEU A 241 -1.07 3.81 22.46
C LEU A 241 -0.68 5.27 22.74
N LEU A 242 -1.30 6.22 22.05
CA LEU A 242 -1.05 7.65 22.25
C LEU A 242 -1.45 8.07 23.68
N ILE A 243 -2.59 7.60 24.19
CA ILE A 243 -3.00 7.85 25.57
C ILE A 243 -1.99 7.25 26.56
N LEU A 244 -1.57 6.00 26.34
CA LEU A 244 -0.57 5.34 27.18
C LEU A 244 0.78 6.06 27.17
N MET A 245 1.21 6.59 26.02
CA MET A 245 2.41 7.41 25.90
C MET A 245 2.30 8.68 26.72
N VAL A 246 1.20 9.43 26.58
CA VAL A 246 0.98 10.69 27.33
C VAL A 246 0.94 10.42 28.83
N VAL A 247 0.19 9.41 29.28
CA VAL A 247 0.12 9.01 30.69
C VAL A 247 1.49 8.57 31.21
N GLY A 248 2.24 7.79 30.42
CA GLY A 248 3.59 7.36 30.75
C GLY A 248 4.55 8.53 30.92
N CYS A 249 4.53 9.50 30.00
CA CYS A 249 5.35 10.72 30.09
C CYS A 249 5.01 11.55 31.34
N LEU A 250 3.72 11.72 31.66
CA LEU A 250 3.29 12.46 32.85
C LEU A 250 3.66 11.73 34.15
N ALA A 251 3.44 10.41 34.22
CA ALA A 251 3.79 9.61 35.38
C ALA A 251 5.30 9.68 35.66
N TRP A 252 6.12 9.62 34.61
CA TRP A 252 7.56 9.80 34.71
C TRP A 252 7.94 11.20 35.23
N ALA A 253 7.31 12.25 34.71
CA ALA A 253 7.56 13.62 35.14
C ALA A 253 7.25 13.87 36.63
N VAL A 254 6.25 13.18 37.19
CA VAL A 254 5.88 13.25 38.62
C VAL A 254 6.69 12.27 39.49
N GLY A 255 7.64 11.54 38.90
CA GLY A 255 8.57 10.64 39.60
C GLY A 255 8.01 9.22 39.85
N SER A 256 6.86 8.87 39.28
CA SER A 256 6.30 7.52 39.37
C SER A 256 6.99 6.60 38.37
N ARG A 257 7.66 5.56 38.89
CA ARG A 257 8.33 4.51 38.08
C ARG A 257 7.44 3.29 37.81
N TYR A 258 6.19 3.31 38.23
CA TYR A 258 5.31 2.14 38.19
C TYR A 258 5.05 1.64 36.76
N ILE A 259 4.74 2.56 35.84
CA ILE A 259 4.49 2.24 34.43
C ILE A 259 5.76 1.74 33.74
N TYR A 260 6.89 2.37 34.05
CA TYR A 260 8.20 1.98 33.52
C TYR A 260 8.58 0.55 33.93
N ASN A 261 8.43 0.23 35.22
CA ASN A 261 8.67 -1.13 35.74
C ASN A 261 7.71 -2.17 35.14
N LEU A 262 6.45 -1.79 34.87
CA LEU A 262 5.47 -2.67 34.23
C LEU A 262 5.88 -3.06 32.80
N MET A 263 6.54 -2.14 32.08
CA MET A 263 7.04 -2.37 30.73
C MET A 263 8.31 -3.24 30.69
N GLY A 264 8.87 -3.60 31.85
CA GLY A 264 10.07 -4.44 31.93
C GLY A 264 11.35 -3.75 31.46
N VAL A 265 11.38 -2.42 31.49
CA VAL A 265 12.54 -1.56 31.17
C VAL A 265 13.15 -1.02 32.47
#